data_AF-A0A7C1T2E7-F1
#
_entry.id   AF-A0A7C1T2E7-F1
#
_cell.length_a   1.000
_cell.length_b   1.000
_cell.length_c   1.000
_cell.angle_alpha   90.00
_cell.angle_beta   90.00
_cell.angle_gamma   90.00
#
_symmetry.space_group_name_H-M   'P 1'
#
loop_
_entity.id
_entity.type
_entity.pdbx_description
1 polymer ?
#
loop_
_entity_poly.entity_id
_entity_poly.type
_entity_poly.pdbx_seq_one_letter_code
_entity_poly.pdbx_strand_id
1 'polypeptide(L)'
;MKLKAISLLKEGDQSQRAPLVFGGFLAALAVTMISLAALLLSFNALPSSVPLLFTTGSALTGKVFLFAVPALSLFFVLGNAFVSLAFIKKGEKAASLFPAFLALFVSLILAVSLIRIIWIFPIPPLPFENEIYPLLLPLGTSAILSLILSTVIAKLAQRFKIFDKPHGPYPQVRPIPRFGALPIFLTFSTVTLLFAPVEKHLVALLAGAAIITIIQTIDDIRPLPPAVQGAGHILAALVIVAGGVGIDFIRNPLAGWIGETYIRLDTWEIPISLFGVIYHFTVLADLFTLVWIFTLVNVVDWIDGLDGLAAGIGTVAGVAIVAVSIMFNTPITALLGIILAGALLGFLPSNFYPARIYLGGGAFLLGYLLAVLSIFSGAKTGTAMLVLAIPIIDAFHVIYRRLRKGRSPFAGDKTHLHHRLMEVGLKHPQIVLLEWGIVAAIAVPAVVLKGFSKFAAVALVFVGALLVNKVLLTRLGSKAQKRAEL
;
A
#
# COMPACT_ATOMS: atom_id res chain seq x y z
N MET A 1 19.39 -32.40 -38.34
CA MET A 1 19.39 -32.09 -36.89
C MET A 1 19.87 -30.67 -36.55
N LYS A 2 20.92 -30.11 -37.21
CA LYS A 2 21.40 -28.74 -36.96
C LYS A 2 20.41 -27.59 -37.27
N LEU A 3 19.52 -27.76 -38.25
CA LEU A 3 18.51 -26.75 -38.61
C LEU A 3 17.39 -26.57 -37.57
N LYS A 4 17.06 -27.62 -36.80
CA LYS A 4 16.02 -27.58 -35.75
C LYS A 4 16.53 -26.94 -34.44
N ALA A 5 17.84 -26.95 -34.21
CA ALA A 5 18.46 -26.29 -33.05
C ALA A 5 18.56 -24.75 -33.23
N ILE A 6 18.75 -24.27 -34.46
CA ILE A 6 18.80 -22.83 -34.78
C ILE A 6 17.40 -22.20 -34.74
N SER A 7 16.35 -22.95 -35.12
CA SER A 7 14.96 -22.47 -35.00
C SER A 7 14.52 -22.34 -33.53
N LEU A 8 14.91 -23.29 -32.68
CA LEU A 8 14.60 -23.26 -31.24
C LEU A 8 15.35 -22.13 -30.49
N LEU A 9 16.57 -21.77 -30.92
CA LEU A 9 17.29 -20.60 -30.39
C LEU A 9 16.66 -19.26 -30.86
N LYS A 10 16.10 -19.20 -32.07
CA LYS A 10 15.36 -18.02 -32.56
C LYS A 10 14.01 -17.84 -31.84
N GLU A 11 13.30 -18.92 -31.53
CA GLU A 11 12.00 -18.83 -30.82
C GLU A 11 12.16 -18.44 -29.34
N GLY A 12 13.24 -18.87 -28.68
CA GLY A 12 13.54 -18.51 -27.28
C GLY A 12 13.85 -17.02 -27.05
N ASP A 13 14.53 -16.37 -28.00
CA ASP A 13 14.89 -14.93 -27.95
C ASP A 13 13.70 -14.03 -28.36
N GLN A 14 12.85 -14.49 -29.28
CA GLN A 14 11.71 -13.70 -29.78
C GLN A 14 10.53 -13.53 -28.81
N SER A 15 10.46 -14.37 -27.77
CA SER A 15 9.48 -14.25 -26.68
C SER A 15 9.86 -13.14 -25.67
N GLN A 16 11.16 -12.90 -25.47
CA GLN A 16 11.66 -11.97 -24.44
C GLN A 16 11.60 -10.49 -24.85
N ARG A 17 11.43 -10.16 -26.13
CA ARG A 17 11.52 -8.76 -26.61
C ARG A 17 10.20 -7.99 -26.60
N ALA A 18 9.06 -8.68 -26.62
CA ALA A 18 7.74 -8.05 -26.46
C ALA A 18 7.56 -7.27 -25.12
N PRO A 19 8.00 -7.80 -23.96
CA PRO A 19 7.93 -7.05 -22.71
C PRO A 19 8.87 -5.83 -22.67
N LEU A 20 9.99 -5.84 -23.41
CA LEU A 20 10.87 -4.65 -23.53
C LEU A 20 10.20 -3.52 -24.31
N VAL A 21 9.55 -3.83 -25.44
CA VAL A 21 8.82 -2.83 -26.24
C VAL A 21 7.72 -2.18 -25.41
N PHE A 22 6.92 -3.00 -24.72
CA PHE A 22 5.85 -2.52 -23.85
C PHE A 22 6.39 -1.70 -22.66
N GLY A 23 7.48 -2.17 -22.03
CA GLY A 23 8.16 -1.45 -20.95
C GLY A 23 8.67 -0.07 -21.37
N GLY A 24 9.22 0.04 -22.60
CA GLY A 24 9.68 1.32 -23.14
C GLY A 24 8.56 2.35 -23.31
N PHE A 25 7.39 1.94 -23.83
CA PHE A 25 6.23 2.83 -23.94
C PHE A 25 5.62 3.20 -22.59
N LEU A 26 5.56 2.25 -21.64
CA LEU A 26 5.12 2.55 -20.28
C LEU A 26 6.03 3.57 -19.60
N ALA A 27 7.35 3.42 -19.74
CA ALA A 27 8.31 4.37 -19.21
C ALA A 27 8.14 5.76 -19.87
N ALA A 28 7.96 5.80 -21.20
CA ALA A 28 7.74 7.04 -21.92
C ALA A 28 6.45 7.75 -21.44
N LEU A 29 5.35 7.02 -21.34
CA LEU A 29 4.08 7.54 -20.83
C LEU A 29 4.20 8.03 -19.37
N ALA A 30 4.92 7.30 -18.52
CA ALA A 30 5.17 7.73 -17.15
C ALA A 30 5.92 9.06 -17.11
N VAL A 31 6.97 9.22 -17.93
CA VAL A 31 7.71 10.48 -18.06
C VAL A 31 6.80 11.61 -18.54
N THR A 32 5.93 11.36 -19.51
CA THR A 32 4.93 12.34 -19.99
C THR A 32 3.98 12.77 -18.88
N MET A 33 3.46 11.82 -18.10
CA MET A 33 2.52 12.09 -17.00
C MET A 33 3.19 12.85 -15.84
N ILE A 34 4.44 12.49 -15.50
CA ILE A 34 5.23 13.22 -14.51
C ILE A 34 5.45 14.66 -14.97
N SER A 35 5.79 14.86 -16.25
CA SER A 35 5.98 16.19 -16.83
C SER A 35 4.69 17.02 -16.79
N LEU A 36 3.55 16.43 -17.15
CA LEU A 36 2.25 17.09 -17.07
C LEU A 36 1.90 17.47 -15.63
N ALA A 37 2.10 16.56 -14.68
CA ALA A 37 1.85 16.82 -13.26
C ALA A 37 2.75 17.95 -12.74
N ALA A 38 4.05 17.93 -13.06
CA ALA A 38 5.00 18.98 -12.70
C ALA A 38 4.58 20.35 -13.27
N LEU A 39 4.14 20.39 -14.53
CA LEU A 39 3.61 21.61 -15.14
C LEU A 39 2.34 22.08 -14.42
N LEU A 40 1.37 21.21 -14.17
CA LEU A 40 0.11 21.59 -13.51
C LEU A 40 0.35 22.15 -12.09
N LEU A 41 1.26 21.55 -11.33
CA LEU A 41 1.62 22.01 -9.99
C LEU A 41 2.36 23.34 -10.00
N SER A 42 3.14 23.62 -11.06
CA SER A 42 3.94 24.84 -11.19
C SER A 42 3.28 25.96 -12.00
N PHE A 43 2.21 25.67 -12.75
CA PHE A 43 1.67 26.58 -13.77
C PHE A 43 1.27 27.96 -13.25
N ASN A 44 0.69 28.00 -12.04
CA ASN A 44 0.26 29.25 -11.41
C ASN A 44 1.45 30.08 -10.91
N ALA A 45 2.55 29.43 -10.55
CA ALA A 45 3.78 30.08 -10.11
C ALA A 45 4.60 30.68 -11.25
N LEU A 46 4.44 30.16 -12.47
CA LEU A 46 5.19 30.62 -13.62
C LEU A 46 4.71 32.01 -14.08
N PRO A 47 5.65 32.90 -14.48
CA PRO A 47 5.32 34.21 -15.03
C PRO A 47 4.52 34.07 -16.34
N SER A 48 3.85 35.15 -16.77
CA SER A 48 3.05 35.16 -18.00
C SER A 48 3.86 34.79 -19.24
N SER A 49 5.17 35.09 -19.24
CA SER A 49 6.10 34.86 -20.33
C SER A 49 7.27 33.98 -19.87
N VAL A 50 7.50 32.87 -20.57
CA VAL A 50 8.49 31.83 -20.26
C VAL A 50 9.19 31.37 -21.54
N PRO A 51 10.45 30.89 -21.48
CA PRO A 51 11.10 30.26 -22.62
C PRO A 51 10.38 28.95 -22.98
N LEU A 52 10.39 28.59 -24.26
CA LEU A 52 9.84 27.34 -24.76
C LEU A 52 10.97 26.38 -25.10
N LEU A 53 10.83 25.11 -24.75
CA LEU A 53 11.84 24.10 -25.03
C LEU A 53 13.23 24.46 -24.44
N PHE A 54 14.25 24.50 -25.28
CA PHE A 54 15.64 24.83 -24.91
C PHE A 54 16.02 26.28 -25.26
N THR A 55 15.04 27.16 -25.56
CA THR A 55 15.37 28.55 -25.88
C THR A 55 16.02 29.27 -24.69
N THR A 56 16.88 30.23 -24.98
CA THR A 56 17.57 31.08 -24.00
C THR A 56 16.99 32.49 -24.05
N GLY A 57 16.62 33.05 -22.89
CA GLY A 57 16.46 34.48 -22.57
C GLY A 57 15.61 35.39 -23.47
N SER A 58 15.90 35.48 -24.76
CA SER A 58 15.33 36.44 -25.71
C SER A 58 14.06 35.94 -26.43
N ALA A 59 13.84 34.63 -26.51
CA ALA A 59 12.65 34.04 -27.12
C ALA A 59 11.68 33.51 -26.05
N LEU A 60 10.83 34.40 -25.55
CA LEU A 60 9.77 34.09 -24.59
C LEU A 60 8.44 33.82 -25.31
N THR A 61 7.64 32.92 -24.75
CA THR A 61 6.27 32.63 -25.18
C THR A 61 5.31 32.73 -24.00
N GLY A 62 4.01 32.77 -24.26
CA GLY A 62 3.00 32.70 -23.21
C GLY A 62 3.06 31.36 -22.47
N LYS A 63 2.95 31.37 -21.13
CA LYS A 63 3.06 30.14 -20.32
C LYS A 63 2.09 29.02 -20.70
N VAL A 64 0.95 29.33 -21.31
CA VAL A 64 0.00 28.34 -21.85
C VAL A 64 0.66 27.41 -22.87
N PHE A 65 1.64 27.90 -23.64
CA PHE A 65 2.36 27.08 -24.62
C PHE A 65 3.25 26.01 -23.99
N LEU A 66 3.50 26.05 -22.67
CA LEU A 66 4.21 24.95 -21.98
C LEU A 66 3.42 23.64 -22.02
N PHE A 67 2.08 23.69 -22.14
CA PHE A 67 1.26 22.48 -22.33
C PHE A 67 1.54 21.78 -23.67
N ALA A 68 2.19 22.46 -24.63
CA ALA A 68 2.66 21.82 -25.85
C ALA A 68 3.73 20.75 -25.57
N VAL A 69 4.51 20.87 -24.48
CA VAL A 69 5.57 19.91 -24.14
C VAL A 69 5.01 18.52 -23.80
N PRO A 70 4.12 18.34 -22.80
CA PRO A 70 3.52 17.03 -22.53
C PRO A 70 2.59 16.56 -23.67
N ALA A 71 1.92 17.48 -24.37
CA ALA A 71 1.08 17.11 -25.52
C ALA A 71 1.92 16.53 -26.68
N LEU A 72 3.07 17.14 -26.99
CA LEU A 72 3.99 16.67 -28.01
C LEU A 72 4.62 15.33 -27.60
N SER A 73 5.00 15.18 -26.33
CA SER A 73 5.49 13.90 -25.79
C SER A 73 4.43 12.80 -25.95
N LEU A 74 3.17 13.06 -25.58
CA LEU A 74 2.07 12.11 -25.75
C LEU A 74 1.83 11.76 -27.23
N PHE A 75 1.87 12.76 -28.12
CA PHE A 75 1.77 12.55 -29.57
C PHE A 75 2.86 11.59 -30.08
N PHE A 76 4.12 11.80 -29.68
CA PHE A 76 5.21 10.90 -30.04
C PHE A 76 5.06 9.51 -29.45
N VAL A 77 4.58 9.38 -28.21
CA VAL A 77 4.31 8.07 -27.59
C VAL A 77 3.26 7.30 -28.39
N LEU A 78 2.12 7.93 -28.71
CA LEU A 78 1.03 7.29 -29.46
C LEU A 78 1.43 6.98 -30.91
N GLY A 79 2.08 7.91 -31.59
CA GLY A 79 2.55 7.74 -32.97
C GLY A 79 3.57 6.60 -33.08
N ASN A 80 4.56 6.56 -32.19
CA ASN A 80 5.55 5.48 -32.18
C ASN A 80 4.94 4.14 -31.73
N ALA A 81 3.93 4.13 -30.85
CA ALA A 81 3.22 2.92 -30.49
C ALA A 81 2.49 2.33 -31.71
N PHE A 82 1.85 3.16 -32.53
CA PHE A 82 1.23 2.73 -33.78
C PHE A 82 2.26 2.12 -34.76
N VAL A 83 3.41 2.77 -34.95
CA VAL A 83 4.50 2.26 -35.80
C VAL A 83 5.06 0.94 -35.25
N SER A 84 5.26 0.85 -33.94
CA SER A 84 5.73 -0.38 -33.27
C SER A 84 4.74 -1.53 -33.47
N LEU A 85 3.43 -1.28 -33.35
CA LEU A 85 2.38 -2.26 -33.64
C LEU A 85 2.39 -2.70 -35.10
N ALA A 86 2.68 -1.80 -36.05
CA ALA A 86 2.80 -2.16 -37.46
C ALA A 86 4.00 -3.11 -37.71
N PHE A 87 5.15 -2.87 -37.07
CA PHE A 87 6.30 -3.77 -37.13
C PHE A 87 6.01 -5.13 -36.49
N ILE A 88 5.34 -5.15 -35.34
CA ILE A 88 4.92 -6.40 -34.68
C ILE A 88 3.98 -7.20 -35.59
N LYS A 89 3.01 -6.55 -36.24
CA LYS A 89 2.09 -7.19 -37.20
C LYS A 89 2.82 -7.79 -38.40
N LYS A 90 3.92 -7.19 -38.85
CA LYS A 90 4.78 -7.69 -39.93
C LYS A 90 5.77 -8.79 -39.48
N GLY A 91 5.80 -9.14 -38.20
CA GLY A 91 6.76 -10.12 -37.65
C GLY A 91 8.15 -9.56 -37.33
N GLU A 92 8.37 -8.25 -37.51
CA GLU A 92 9.66 -7.58 -37.31
C GLU A 92 9.83 -7.06 -35.87
N LYS A 93 9.77 -7.95 -34.88
CA LYS A 93 9.83 -7.59 -33.44
C LYS A 93 11.14 -6.90 -33.00
N ALA A 94 12.24 -7.10 -33.73
CA ALA A 94 13.49 -6.40 -33.44
C ALA A 94 13.40 -4.92 -33.84
N ALA A 95 12.75 -4.62 -34.98
CA ALA A 95 12.54 -3.26 -35.44
C ALA A 95 11.54 -2.49 -34.55
N SER A 96 10.57 -3.19 -33.95
CA SER A 96 9.57 -2.57 -33.06
C SER A 96 10.14 -1.98 -31.76
N LEU A 97 11.38 -2.33 -31.38
CA LEU A 97 12.10 -1.73 -30.25
C LEU A 97 12.51 -0.28 -30.52
N PHE A 98 12.85 0.05 -31.77
CA PHE A 98 13.34 1.38 -32.12
C PHE A 98 12.28 2.49 -31.87
N PRO A 99 11.02 2.35 -32.31
CA PRO A 99 9.97 3.32 -31.96
C PRO A 99 9.73 3.46 -30.46
N ALA A 100 9.83 2.36 -29.69
CA ALA A 100 9.66 2.40 -28.23
C ALA A 100 10.78 3.18 -27.54
N PHE A 101 12.03 2.95 -27.97
CA PHE A 101 13.19 3.71 -27.52
C PHE A 101 13.07 5.19 -27.90
N LEU A 102 12.69 5.47 -29.16
CA LEU A 102 12.53 6.84 -29.65
C LEU A 102 11.46 7.60 -28.87
N ALA A 103 10.33 6.95 -28.55
CA ALA A 103 9.28 7.54 -27.72
C ALA A 103 9.78 7.89 -26.32
N LEU A 104 10.54 7.00 -25.68
CA LEU A 104 11.14 7.25 -24.36
C LEU A 104 12.16 8.38 -24.42
N PHE A 105 13.04 8.36 -25.41
CA PHE A 105 14.09 9.36 -25.59
C PHE A 105 13.51 10.77 -25.80
N VAL A 106 12.53 10.91 -26.71
CA VAL A 106 11.85 12.20 -26.95
C VAL A 106 11.11 12.67 -25.69
N SER A 107 10.44 11.76 -24.97
CA SER A 107 9.75 12.11 -23.73
C SER A 107 10.71 12.60 -22.65
N LEU A 108 11.90 11.99 -22.53
CA LEU A 108 12.95 12.43 -21.61
C LEU A 108 13.50 13.82 -21.99
N ILE A 109 13.80 14.07 -23.27
CA ILE A 109 14.28 15.39 -23.73
C ILE A 109 13.25 16.48 -23.41
N LEU A 110 11.98 16.23 -23.71
CA LEU A 110 10.89 17.17 -23.44
C LEU A 110 10.69 17.40 -21.93
N ALA A 111 10.78 16.33 -21.11
CA ALA A 111 10.75 16.45 -19.66
C ALA A 111 11.91 17.28 -19.11
N VAL A 112 13.14 17.04 -19.58
CA VAL A 112 14.34 17.81 -19.18
C VAL A 112 14.18 19.29 -19.53
N SER A 113 13.63 19.59 -20.71
CA SER A 113 13.34 20.97 -21.08
C SER A 113 12.33 21.63 -20.13
N LEU A 114 11.23 20.94 -19.79
CA LEU A 114 10.24 21.47 -18.87
C LEU A 114 10.83 21.69 -17.47
N ILE A 115 11.60 20.71 -16.98
CA ILE A 115 12.31 20.81 -15.70
C ILE A 115 13.25 22.01 -15.72
N ARG A 116 14.04 22.21 -16.79
CA ARG A 116 14.89 23.40 -16.94
C ARG A 116 14.10 24.70 -16.83
N ILE A 117 12.94 24.81 -17.47
CA ILE A 117 12.09 26.01 -17.41
C ILE A 117 11.59 26.25 -15.98
N ILE A 118 11.12 25.18 -15.32
CA ILE A 118 10.71 25.21 -13.91
C ILE A 118 11.87 25.62 -12.99
N TRP A 119 13.10 25.20 -13.28
CA TRP A 119 14.28 25.56 -12.50
C TRP A 119 14.69 27.03 -12.66
N ILE A 120 14.46 27.63 -13.84
CA ILE A 120 14.74 29.05 -14.09
C ILE A 120 13.78 29.95 -13.29
N PHE A 121 12.53 29.50 -13.10
CA PHE A 121 11.50 30.22 -12.36
C PHE A 121 11.15 29.43 -11.09
N PRO A 122 11.90 29.61 -10.00
CA PRO A 122 11.71 28.82 -8.78
C PRO A 122 10.25 28.93 -8.33
N ILE A 123 9.60 27.77 -8.28
CA ILE A 123 8.23 27.63 -7.79
C ILE A 123 8.25 28.07 -6.32
N PRO A 124 7.28 28.87 -5.82
CA PRO A 124 7.08 29.03 -4.39
C PRO A 124 6.92 27.63 -3.79
N PRO A 125 7.56 27.35 -2.65
CA PRO A 125 7.57 26.00 -2.12
C PRO A 125 6.15 25.50 -1.93
N LEU A 126 5.91 24.22 -2.23
CA LEU A 126 4.61 23.61 -1.98
C LEU A 126 4.23 23.82 -0.51
N PRO A 127 2.93 23.95 -0.18
CA PRO A 127 2.49 24.19 1.21
C PRO A 127 2.99 23.15 2.22
N PHE A 128 3.44 21.98 1.74
CA PHE A 128 3.91 20.85 2.54
C PHE A 128 5.37 20.46 2.21
N GLU A 129 6.10 21.32 1.50
CA GLU A 129 7.44 21.00 1.01
C GLU A 129 8.43 20.71 2.15
N ASN A 130 8.37 21.54 3.20
CA ASN A 130 9.23 21.40 4.39
C ASN A 130 8.90 20.13 5.19
N GLU A 131 7.66 19.65 5.10
CA GLU A 131 7.17 18.46 5.77
C GLU A 131 7.46 17.19 4.96
N ILE A 132 7.49 17.29 3.62
CA ILE A 132 7.71 16.14 2.72
C ILE A 132 9.21 15.83 2.57
N TYR A 133 10.08 16.83 2.42
CA TYR A 133 11.50 16.57 2.15
C TYR A 133 12.20 15.71 3.21
N PRO A 134 12.00 15.93 4.52
CA PRO A 134 12.59 15.08 5.55
C PRO A 134 12.14 13.62 5.48
N LEU A 135 10.99 13.35 4.83
CA LEU A 135 10.39 12.01 4.73
C LEU A 135 10.91 11.21 3.52
N LEU A 136 11.49 11.87 2.51
CA LEU A 136 11.96 11.20 1.29
C LEU A 136 13.15 10.26 1.53
N LEU A 137 14.10 10.66 2.38
CA LEU A 137 15.26 9.83 2.71
C LEU A 137 14.87 8.58 3.54
N PRO A 138 14.05 8.68 4.61
CA PRO A 138 13.45 7.53 5.28
C PRO A 138 12.64 6.61 4.35
N LEU A 139 11.86 7.18 3.43
CA LEU A 139 11.10 6.42 2.44
C LEU A 139 12.03 5.60 1.53
N GLY A 140 13.05 6.25 0.95
CA GLY A 140 14.00 5.60 0.05
C GLY A 140 14.83 4.53 0.75
N THR A 141 15.34 4.83 1.95
CA THR A 141 16.14 3.89 2.75
C THR A 141 15.32 2.66 3.15
N SER A 142 14.09 2.84 3.61
CA SER A 142 13.20 1.71 3.94
C SER A 142 12.80 0.88 2.71
N ALA A 143 12.47 1.51 1.58
CA ALA A 143 12.15 0.79 0.35
C ALA A 143 13.32 -0.05 -0.17
N ILE A 144 14.52 0.53 -0.19
CA ILE A 144 15.73 -0.18 -0.65
C ILE A 144 16.09 -1.32 0.32
N LEU A 145 16.11 -1.04 1.63
CA LEU A 145 16.47 -2.05 2.63
C LEU A 145 15.47 -3.21 2.64
N SER A 146 14.17 -2.92 2.59
CA SER A 146 13.13 -3.97 2.53
C SER A 146 13.24 -4.80 1.26
N LEU A 147 13.51 -4.19 0.11
CA LEU A 147 13.73 -4.93 -1.14
C LEU A 147 14.91 -5.91 -1.04
N ILE A 148 16.02 -5.44 -0.47
CA ILE A 148 17.23 -6.26 -0.26
C ILE A 148 16.91 -7.41 0.71
N LEU A 149 16.38 -7.10 1.90
CA LEU A 149 16.08 -8.10 2.92
C LEU A 149 15.05 -9.12 2.44
N SER A 150 13.98 -8.69 1.77
CA SER A 150 12.96 -9.57 1.21
C SER A 150 13.54 -10.54 0.19
N THR A 151 14.42 -10.04 -0.70
CA THR A 151 15.08 -10.86 -1.70
C THR A 151 16.05 -11.86 -1.08
N VAL A 152 16.84 -11.42 -0.08
CA VAL A 152 17.79 -12.27 0.64
C VAL A 152 17.07 -13.36 1.42
N ILE A 153 16.04 -13.00 2.18
CA ILE A 153 15.25 -13.94 2.99
C ILE A 153 14.52 -14.95 2.09
N ALA A 154 13.94 -14.51 0.97
CA ALA A 154 13.31 -15.41 0.00
C ALA A 154 14.31 -16.45 -0.53
N LYS A 155 15.54 -16.02 -0.91
CA LYS A 155 16.60 -16.93 -1.38
C LYS A 155 17.10 -17.88 -0.29
N LEU A 156 17.28 -17.40 0.94
CA LEU A 156 17.72 -18.23 2.06
C LEU A 156 16.67 -19.28 2.41
N ALA A 157 15.39 -18.89 2.51
CA ALA A 157 14.31 -19.82 2.81
C ALA A 157 14.16 -20.90 1.73
N GLN A 158 14.34 -20.52 0.45
CA GLN A 158 14.42 -21.50 -0.65
C GLN A 158 15.61 -22.45 -0.50
N ARG A 159 16.79 -21.96 -0.11
CA ARG A 159 18.00 -22.77 0.09
C ARG A 159 17.85 -23.76 1.25
N PHE A 160 17.24 -23.33 2.36
CA PHE A 160 17.00 -24.16 3.54
C PHE A 160 15.73 -25.01 3.45
N LYS A 161 15.00 -24.92 2.33
CA LYS A 161 13.73 -25.63 2.08
C LYS A 161 12.68 -25.41 3.17
N ILE A 162 12.66 -24.20 3.74
CA ILE A 162 11.67 -23.81 4.73
C ILE A 162 10.48 -23.23 3.95
N PHE A 163 9.52 -24.10 3.65
CA PHE A 163 8.35 -23.78 2.86
C PHE A 163 7.09 -24.12 3.63
N ASP A 164 6.03 -23.37 3.35
CA ASP A 164 4.71 -23.80 3.78
C ASP A 164 4.24 -25.00 2.94
N LYS A 165 3.54 -25.94 3.60
CA LYS A 165 2.84 -27.00 2.89
C LYS A 165 1.60 -26.37 2.24
N PRO A 166 1.32 -26.63 0.95
CA PRO A 166 0.17 -26.03 0.29
C PRO A 166 -1.14 -26.42 1.00
N HIS A 167 -1.86 -25.42 1.51
CA HIS A 167 -3.20 -25.59 2.07
C HIS A 167 -4.25 -25.45 0.96
N GLY A 168 -4.68 -26.57 0.37
CA GLY A 168 -5.86 -26.62 -0.51
C GLY A 168 -5.64 -27.21 -1.91
N PRO A 169 -6.72 -27.41 -2.68
CA PRO A 169 -6.72 -28.16 -3.95
C PRO A 169 -6.29 -27.29 -5.14
N TYR A 170 -5.20 -26.52 -5.01
CA TYR A 170 -4.71 -25.69 -6.10
C TYR A 170 -3.77 -26.51 -7.02
N PRO A 171 -3.99 -26.53 -8.34
CA PRO A 171 -3.14 -27.29 -9.26
C PRO A 171 -1.79 -26.57 -9.39
N GLN A 172 -0.70 -27.25 -8.97
CA GLN A 172 0.70 -26.79 -9.08
C GLN A 172 1.11 -25.61 -8.18
N VAL A 173 1.17 -25.83 -6.87
CA VAL A 173 1.72 -24.82 -5.94
C VAL A 173 3.25 -24.85 -5.95
N ARG A 174 3.88 -23.76 -6.38
CA ARG A 174 5.32 -23.55 -6.17
C ARG A 174 5.55 -23.37 -4.66
N PRO A 175 6.56 -24.02 -4.07
CA PRO A 175 6.86 -23.83 -2.65
C PRO A 175 7.38 -22.40 -2.44
N ILE A 176 6.57 -21.55 -1.81
CA ILE A 176 6.87 -20.15 -1.52
C ILE A 176 7.01 -19.98 0.00
N PRO A 177 8.10 -19.37 0.51
CA PRO A 177 8.30 -19.14 1.94
C PRO A 177 7.35 -18.08 2.50
N ARG A 178 6.91 -18.24 3.76
CA ARG A 178 5.96 -17.32 4.46
C ARG A 178 6.62 -16.31 5.40
N PHE A 179 7.90 -16.01 5.22
CA PHE A 179 8.69 -15.16 6.12
C PHE A 179 8.54 -13.64 5.89
N GLY A 180 7.36 -13.14 5.54
CA GLY A 180 7.17 -11.71 5.27
C GLY A 180 7.31 -10.80 6.49
N ALA A 181 7.10 -11.32 7.70
CA ALA A 181 7.28 -10.56 8.95
C ALA A 181 8.71 -10.04 9.13
N LEU A 182 9.72 -10.89 8.85
CA LEU A 182 11.13 -10.59 9.09
C LEU A 182 11.67 -9.39 8.30
N PRO A 183 11.56 -9.31 6.95
CA PRO A 183 12.09 -8.17 6.20
C PRO A 183 11.38 -6.86 6.56
N ILE A 184 10.08 -6.91 6.82
CA ILE A 184 9.29 -5.73 7.23
C ILE A 184 9.74 -5.25 8.62
N PHE A 185 9.79 -6.15 9.61
CA PHE A 185 10.21 -5.82 10.98
C PHE A 185 11.64 -5.28 11.04
N LEU A 186 12.59 -5.98 10.40
CA LEU A 186 13.99 -5.58 10.41
C LEU A 186 14.18 -4.22 9.72
N THR A 187 13.49 -3.99 8.60
CA THR A 187 13.54 -2.69 7.92
C THR A 187 12.92 -1.60 8.78
N PHE A 188 11.68 -1.79 9.24
CA PHE A 188 10.96 -0.80 10.02
C PHE A 188 11.74 -0.42 11.27
N SER A 189 12.24 -1.41 12.02
CA SER A 189 13.01 -1.18 13.25
C SER A 189 14.34 -0.48 12.97
N THR A 190 15.12 -0.96 11.98
CA THR A 190 16.44 -0.39 11.68
C THR A 190 16.30 1.05 11.21
N VAL A 191 15.42 1.32 10.24
CA VAL A 191 15.24 2.67 9.69
C VAL A 191 14.63 3.59 10.75
N THR A 192 13.71 3.11 11.57
CA THR A 192 13.16 3.93 12.65
C THR A 192 14.24 4.32 13.67
N LEU A 193 15.11 3.39 14.08
CA LEU A 193 16.21 3.70 15.00
C LEU A 193 17.27 4.65 14.39
N LEU A 194 17.37 4.72 13.06
CA LEU A 194 18.27 5.65 12.38
C LEU A 194 17.72 7.07 12.29
N PHE A 195 16.40 7.23 12.17
CA PHE A 195 15.77 8.52 11.86
C PHE A 195 14.90 9.10 12.98
N ALA A 196 14.42 8.29 13.92
CA ALA A 196 13.54 8.73 15.00
C ALA A 196 14.27 8.74 16.37
N PRO A 197 13.94 9.70 17.26
CA PRO A 197 14.49 9.70 18.61
C PRO A 197 14.00 8.49 19.41
N VAL A 198 14.89 7.88 20.18
CA VAL A 198 14.58 6.72 21.00
C VAL A 198 13.87 7.15 22.28
N GLU A 199 12.54 7.21 22.20
CA GLU A 199 11.66 7.55 23.31
C GLU A 199 10.87 6.33 23.82
N LYS A 200 10.29 6.44 25.02
CA LYS A 200 9.53 5.35 25.67
C LYS A 200 8.45 4.75 24.76
N HIS A 201 7.73 5.59 24.02
CA HIS A 201 6.64 5.17 23.13
C HIS A 201 7.18 4.40 21.91
N LEU A 202 8.33 4.82 21.38
CA LEU A 202 8.99 4.11 20.29
C LEU A 202 9.54 2.75 20.76
N VAL A 203 10.14 2.69 21.95
CA VAL A 203 10.62 1.44 22.53
C VAL A 203 9.47 0.45 22.71
N ALA A 204 8.32 0.91 23.24
CA ALA A 204 7.13 0.09 23.36
C ALA A 204 6.62 -0.40 21.99
N LEU A 205 6.59 0.47 20.97
CA LEU A 205 6.23 0.12 19.59
C LEU A 205 7.09 -1.01 19.04
N LEU A 206 8.41 -0.85 19.11
CA LEU A 206 9.36 -1.83 18.58
C LEU A 206 9.36 -3.13 19.38
N ALA A 207 9.18 -3.07 20.70
CA ALA A 207 9.08 -4.25 21.55
C ALA A 207 7.82 -5.08 21.24
N GLY A 208 6.65 -4.45 21.12
CA GLY A 208 5.44 -5.15 20.69
C GLY A 208 5.54 -5.69 19.26
N ALA A 209 6.14 -4.93 18.33
CA ALA A 209 6.40 -5.40 16.97
C ALA A 209 7.33 -6.63 16.95
N ALA A 210 8.33 -6.66 17.83
CA ALA A 210 9.24 -7.80 17.99
C ALA A 210 8.47 -9.03 18.51
N ILE A 211 7.60 -8.86 19.51
CA ILE A 211 6.77 -9.95 20.04
C ILE A 211 5.88 -10.55 18.95
N ILE A 212 5.17 -9.71 18.18
CA ILE A 212 4.37 -10.17 17.03
C ILE A 212 5.26 -10.92 16.04
N THR A 213 6.39 -10.33 15.65
CA THR A 213 7.29 -10.93 14.66
C THR A 213 7.82 -12.28 15.11
N ILE A 214 8.21 -12.43 16.38
CA ILE A 214 8.73 -13.68 16.94
C ILE A 214 7.63 -14.76 16.92
N ILE A 215 6.46 -14.46 17.48
CA ILE A 215 5.37 -15.42 17.61
C ILE A 215 4.89 -15.89 16.24
N GLN A 216 4.78 -14.96 15.29
CA GLN A 216 4.31 -15.27 13.94
C GLN A 216 5.37 -15.94 13.08
N THR A 217 6.65 -15.60 13.26
CA THR A 217 7.73 -16.36 12.61
C THR A 217 7.79 -17.79 13.14
N ILE A 218 7.53 -18.01 14.44
CA ILE A 218 7.41 -19.36 14.99
C ILE A 218 6.21 -20.08 14.37
N ASP A 219 5.05 -19.42 14.26
CA ASP A 219 3.84 -19.98 13.61
C ASP A 219 4.09 -20.38 12.15
N ASP A 220 4.77 -19.54 11.38
CA ASP A 220 5.14 -19.78 9.98
C ASP A 220 6.07 -21.00 9.81
N ILE A 221 6.88 -21.34 10.83
CA ILE A 221 7.75 -22.54 10.83
C ILE A 221 7.01 -23.74 11.40
N ARG A 222 6.24 -23.54 12.48
CA ARG A 222 5.53 -24.56 13.25
C ARG A 222 4.18 -23.98 13.69
N PRO A 223 3.06 -24.44 13.10
CA PRO A 223 1.74 -23.94 13.43
C PRO A 223 1.47 -23.99 14.94
N LEU A 224 1.16 -22.83 15.50
CA LEU A 224 0.82 -22.64 16.91
C LEU A 224 -0.70 -22.71 17.11
N PRO A 225 -1.17 -23.11 18.30
CA PRO A 225 -2.59 -23.01 18.63
C PRO A 225 -3.06 -21.55 18.57
N PRO A 226 -4.29 -21.27 18.10
CA PRO A 226 -4.83 -19.89 18.04
C PRO A 226 -4.78 -19.14 19.37
N ALA A 227 -4.93 -19.86 20.50
CA ALA A 227 -4.83 -19.26 21.83
C ALA A 227 -3.41 -18.71 22.13
N VAL A 228 -2.36 -19.39 21.67
CA VAL A 228 -0.96 -18.96 21.85
C VAL A 228 -0.66 -17.75 20.98
N GLN A 229 -1.13 -17.76 19.73
CA GLN A 229 -1.01 -16.61 18.83
C GLN A 229 -1.73 -15.38 19.43
N GLY A 230 -2.98 -15.56 19.87
CA GLY A 230 -3.79 -14.50 20.46
C GLY A 230 -3.20 -13.95 21.76
N ALA A 231 -2.65 -14.81 22.63
CA ALA A 231 -1.93 -14.37 23.82
C ALA A 231 -0.71 -13.51 23.47
N GLY A 232 -0.01 -13.86 22.39
CA GLY A 232 1.05 -13.07 21.81
C GLY A 232 0.64 -11.68 21.35
N HIS A 233 -0.49 -11.60 20.64
CA HIS A 233 -1.06 -10.33 20.18
C HIS A 233 -1.49 -9.44 21.36
N ILE A 234 -2.12 -10.04 22.37
CA ILE A 234 -2.50 -9.34 23.61
C ILE A 234 -1.27 -8.84 24.36
N LEU A 235 -0.21 -9.66 24.47
CA LEU A 235 1.03 -9.26 25.10
C LEU A 235 1.69 -8.07 24.38
N ALA A 236 1.74 -8.08 23.05
CA ALA A 236 2.24 -6.96 22.26
C ALA A 236 1.41 -5.68 22.49
N ALA A 237 0.08 -5.80 22.58
CA ALA A 237 -0.81 -4.68 22.88
C ALA A 237 -0.62 -4.16 24.32
N LEU A 238 -0.39 -5.04 25.30
CA LEU A 238 -0.10 -4.67 26.68
C LEU A 238 1.22 -3.90 26.81
N VAL A 239 2.24 -4.25 26.02
CA VAL A 239 3.52 -3.50 26.01
C VAL A 239 3.31 -2.06 25.52
N ILE A 240 2.45 -1.86 24.52
CA ILE A 240 2.05 -0.51 24.05
C ILE A 240 1.35 0.27 25.15
N VAL A 241 0.34 -0.34 25.77
CA VAL A 241 -0.40 0.26 26.88
C VAL A 241 0.54 0.61 28.03
N ALA A 242 1.39 -0.31 28.47
CA ALA A 242 2.39 -0.07 29.52
C ALA A 242 3.40 1.05 29.15
N GLY A 243 3.63 1.29 27.86
CA GLY A 243 4.39 2.43 27.35
C GLY A 243 3.68 3.78 27.49
N GLY A 244 2.46 3.82 28.04
CA GLY A 244 1.60 4.99 28.19
C GLY A 244 0.96 5.43 26.87
N VAL A 245 0.66 4.48 25.99
CA VAL A 245 0.03 4.75 24.69
C VAL A 245 -1.40 4.23 24.74
N GLY A 246 -2.35 5.15 24.77
CA GLY A 246 -3.78 4.85 24.91
C GLY A 246 -4.64 5.67 23.95
N ILE A 247 -5.88 5.23 23.78
CA ILE A 247 -6.95 5.99 23.14
C ILE A 247 -7.72 6.72 24.24
N ASP A 248 -7.23 7.87 24.66
CA ASP A 248 -7.78 8.62 25.80
C ASP A 248 -9.15 9.23 25.50
N PHE A 249 -9.43 9.52 24.23
CA PHE A 249 -10.71 10.06 23.79
C PHE A 249 -11.03 9.68 22.34
N ILE A 250 -12.33 9.71 22.02
CA ILE A 250 -12.84 9.49 20.66
C ILE A 250 -13.66 10.70 20.25
N ARG A 251 -13.47 11.20 19.03
CA ARG A 251 -14.32 12.28 18.51
C ARG A 251 -15.75 11.77 18.33
N ASN A 252 -16.71 12.47 18.92
CA ASN A 252 -18.12 12.14 18.82
C ASN A 252 -18.64 12.45 17.40
N PRO A 253 -19.09 11.45 16.62
CA PRO A 253 -19.65 11.70 15.29
C PRO A 253 -20.97 12.48 15.34
N LEU A 254 -21.68 12.42 16.47
CA LEU A 254 -22.95 13.12 16.70
C LEU A 254 -22.75 14.47 17.40
N ALA A 255 -21.51 14.95 17.54
CA ALA A 255 -21.21 16.22 18.21
C ALA A 255 -22.04 17.41 17.71
N GLY A 256 -22.39 17.43 16.41
CA GLY A 256 -23.25 18.45 15.82
C GLY A 256 -24.71 18.42 16.27
N TRP A 257 -25.16 17.35 16.94
CA TRP A 257 -26.53 17.17 17.44
C TRP A 257 -26.61 17.18 18.96
N ILE A 258 -25.63 16.59 19.66
CA ILE A 258 -25.62 16.43 21.13
C ILE A 258 -24.62 17.34 21.85
N GLY A 259 -23.92 18.24 21.14
CA GLY A 259 -23.06 19.29 21.72
C GLY A 259 -21.71 18.82 22.25
N GLU A 260 -21.56 17.56 22.67
CA GLU A 260 -20.28 17.02 23.13
C GLU A 260 -19.36 16.64 21.96
N THR A 261 -18.18 17.26 21.90
CA THR A 261 -17.24 17.05 20.80
C THR A 261 -16.40 15.78 20.95
N TYR A 262 -16.16 15.33 22.19
CA TYR A 262 -15.28 14.20 22.49
C TYR A 262 -15.90 13.31 23.57
N ILE A 263 -15.82 12.00 23.36
CA ILE A 263 -16.11 10.98 24.37
C ILE A 263 -14.80 10.66 25.05
N ARG A 264 -14.68 11.00 26.33
CA ARG A 264 -13.49 10.77 27.15
C ARG A 264 -13.49 9.37 27.77
N LEU A 265 -12.37 8.67 27.62
CA LEU A 265 -12.15 7.29 28.11
C LEU A 265 -11.10 7.25 29.25
N ASP A 266 -10.42 8.37 29.47
CA ASP A 266 -9.37 8.60 30.48
C ASP A 266 -9.94 8.98 31.86
N THR A 267 -11.24 8.88 32.08
CA THR A 267 -11.88 9.40 33.31
C THR A 267 -11.67 8.52 34.54
N TRP A 268 -11.47 7.21 34.36
CA TRP A 268 -11.26 6.27 35.46
C TRP A 268 -9.81 5.78 35.48
N GLU A 269 -9.00 6.46 36.30
CA GLU A 269 -7.61 6.14 36.53
C GLU A 269 -7.42 5.34 37.82
N ILE A 270 -6.63 4.28 37.75
CA ILE A 270 -6.17 3.49 38.90
C ILE A 270 -4.64 3.54 38.88
N PRO A 271 -3.99 4.19 39.87
CA PRO A 271 -2.54 4.17 39.97
C PRO A 271 -2.08 2.78 40.42
N ILE A 272 -1.26 2.14 39.61
CA ILE A 272 -0.66 0.84 39.89
C ILE A 272 0.85 1.06 40.04
N SER A 273 1.39 0.69 41.20
CA SER A 273 2.85 0.66 41.40
C SER A 273 3.38 -0.70 40.97
N LEU A 274 4.16 -0.74 39.89
CA LEU A 274 4.88 -1.94 39.44
C LEU A 274 6.39 -1.65 39.49
N PHE A 275 7.14 -2.44 40.25
CA PHE A 275 8.61 -2.35 40.32
C PHE A 275 9.16 -0.94 40.62
N GLY A 276 8.44 -0.15 41.43
CA GLY A 276 8.83 1.22 41.79
C GLY A 276 8.42 2.29 40.77
N VAL A 277 7.76 1.92 39.68
CA VAL A 277 7.17 2.84 38.69
C VAL A 277 5.66 2.93 38.93
N ILE A 278 5.12 4.15 39.02
CA ILE A 278 3.68 4.38 39.11
C ILE A 278 3.13 4.51 37.68
N TYR A 279 2.31 3.56 37.27
CA TYR A 279 1.55 3.61 36.03
C TYR A 279 0.10 3.99 36.34
N HIS A 280 -0.45 4.95 35.60
CA HIS A 280 -1.84 5.36 35.73
C HIS A 280 -2.69 4.55 34.74
N PHE A 281 -3.32 3.49 35.22
CA PHE A 281 -4.14 2.62 34.38
C PHE A 281 -5.51 3.23 34.16
N THR A 282 -5.81 3.64 32.92
CA THR A 282 -7.09 4.20 32.52
C THR A 282 -7.99 3.06 32.03
N VAL A 283 -8.86 2.55 32.89
CA VAL A 283 -9.54 1.25 32.66
C VAL A 283 -10.24 1.17 31.30
N LEU A 284 -10.98 2.22 30.92
CA LEU A 284 -11.72 2.23 29.66
C LEU A 284 -10.82 2.48 28.44
N ALA A 285 -9.90 3.44 28.53
CA ALA A 285 -8.98 3.76 27.42
C ALA A 285 -8.02 2.60 27.13
N ASP A 286 -7.45 1.98 28.16
CA ASP A 286 -6.52 0.86 28.04
C ASP A 286 -7.23 -0.38 27.47
N LEU A 287 -8.43 -0.71 27.97
CA LEU A 287 -9.22 -1.82 27.42
C LEU A 287 -9.60 -1.58 25.95
N PHE A 288 -10.01 -0.35 25.61
CA PHE A 288 -10.34 0.00 24.24
C PHE A 288 -9.11 -0.10 23.33
N THR A 289 -7.94 0.33 23.81
CA THR A 289 -6.66 0.20 23.10
C THR A 289 -6.30 -1.25 22.82
N LEU A 290 -6.44 -2.14 23.81
CA LEU A 290 -6.19 -3.57 23.66
C LEU A 290 -7.11 -4.20 22.60
N VAL A 291 -8.41 -3.93 22.69
CA VAL A 291 -9.39 -4.43 21.73
C VAL A 291 -9.11 -3.88 20.33
N TRP A 292 -8.75 -2.60 20.23
CA TRP A 292 -8.42 -1.94 18.96
C TRP A 292 -7.22 -2.60 18.28
N ILE A 293 -6.10 -2.75 18.99
CA ILE A 293 -4.89 -3.38 18.44
C ILE A 293 -5.16 -4.82 18.07
N PHE A 294 -5.78 -5.60 18.97
CA PHE A 294 -6.11 -7.00 18.72
C PHE A 294 -7.01 -7.16 17.49
N THR A 295 -8.02 -6.30 17.34
CA THR A 295 -8.95 -6.34 16.21
C THR A 295 -8.21 -6.06 14.90
N LEU A 296 -7.42 -4.99 14.83
CA LEU A 296 -6.72 -4.64 13.59
C LEU A 296 -5.65 -5.66 13.19
N VAL A 297 -4.96 -6.26 14.16
CA VAL A 297 -4.02 -7.36 13.92
C VAL A 297 -4.72 -8.52 13.20
N ASN A 298 -5.91 -8.92 13.65
CA ASN A 298 -6.67 -10.01 13.03
C ASN A 298 -7.36 -9.62 11.72
N VAL A 299 -7.85 -8.38 11.62
CA VAL A 299 -8.48 -7.90 10.37
C VAL A 299 -7.48 -7.90 9.22
N VAL A 300 -6.24 -7.44 9.45
CA VAL A 300 -5.24 -7.41 8.38
C VAL A 300 -4.81 -8.81 7.94
N ASP A 301 -4.73 -9.77 8.86
CA ASP A 301 -4.51 -11.18 8.52
C ASP A 301 -5.60 -11.73 7.58
N TRP A 302 -6.88 -11.43 7.86
CA TRP A 302 -7.98 -11.88 7.01
C TRP A 302 -8.00 -11.23 5.61
N ILE A 303 -7.36 -10.07 5.43
CA ILE A 303 -7.18 -9.44 4.11
C ILE A 303 -6.13 -10.20 3.29
N ASP A 304 -5.16 -10.85 3.93
CA ASP A 304 -4.00 -11.49 3.27
C ASP A 304 -4.37 -12.81 2.56
N GLY A 305 -5.31 -12.73 1.62
CA GLY A 305 -5.79 -13.85 0.82
C GLY A 305 -5.18 -13.95 -0.59
N LEU A 306 -4.45 -12.93 -1.05
CA LEU A 306 -3.83 -12.85 -2.38
C LEU A 306 -2.45 -12.17 -2.35
N ASP A 307 -1.50 -12.68 -3.14
CA ASP A 307 -0.18 -12.08 -3.38
C ASP A 307 -0.25 -10.56 -3.63
N GLY A 308 0.38 -9.76 -2.76
CA GLY A 308 0.43 -8.31 -2.84
C GLY A 308 -0.76 -7.58 -2.19
N LEU A 309 -1.87 -8.25 -1.87
CA LEU A 309 -3.10 -7.58 -1.45
C LEU A 309 -2.93 -6.79 -0.15
N ALA A 310 -2.59 -7.47 0.95
CA ALA A 310 -2.43 -6.84 2.26
C ALA A 310 -1.28 -5.83 2.28
N ALA A 311 -0.14 -6.14 1.65
CA ALA A 311 1.00 -5.22 1.58
C ALA A 311 0.68 -3.90 0.83
N GLY A 312 -0.09 -3.98 -0.25
CA GLY A 312 -0.49 -2.77 -0.99
C GLY A 312 -1.58 -1.96 -0.27
N ILE A 313 -2.58 -2.61 0.32
CA ILE A 313 -3.56 -1.94 1.19
C ILE A 313 -2.85 -1.27 2.38
N GLY A 314 -1.88 -1.96 2.99
CA GLY A 314 -1.03 -1.42 4.04
C GLY A 314 -0.21 -0.22 3.61
N THR A 315 0.33 -0.23 2.38
CA THR A 315 1.02 0.93 1.80
C THR A 315 0.09 2.13 1.70
N VAL A 316 -1.12 1.95 1.16
CA VAL A 316 -2.12 3.02 1.05
C VAL A 316 -2.51 3.55 2.43
N ALA A 317 -2.71 2.67 3.41
CA ALA A 317 -3.00 3.05 4.79
C ALA A 317 -1.84 3.82 5.45
N GLY A 318 -0.60 3.39 5.25
CA GLY A 318 0.60 4.09 5.70
C GLY A 318 0.69 5.51 5.12
N VAL A 319 0.49 5.67 3.81
CA VAL A 319 0.47 6.98 3.14
C VAL A 319 -0.67 7.86 3.68
N ALA A 320 -1.85 7.29 3.94
CA ALA A 320 -2.95 8.03 4.56
C ALA A 320 -2.59 8.51 5.98
N ILE A 321 -1.91 7.69 6.78
CA ILE A 321 -1.39 8.08 8.10
C ILE A 321 -0.38 9.22 7.97
N VAL A 322 0.52 9.17 7.00
CA VAL A 322 1.47 10.27 6.73
C VAL A 322 0.72 11.57 6.40
N ALA A 323 -0.25 11.51 5.49
CA ALA A 323 -1.02 12.68 5.08
C ALA A 323 -1.79 13.31 6.26
N VAL A 324 -2.46 12.47 7.07
CA VAL A 324 -3.12 12.93 8.31
C VAL A 324 -2.09 13.53 9.26
N SER A 325 -0.94 12.88 9.43
CA SER A 325 0.08 13.33 10.38
C SER A 325 0.66 14.69 9.99
N ILE A 326 0.86 14.96 8.70
CA ILE A 326 1.26 16.28 8.19
C ILE A 326 0.18 17.32 8.48
N MET A 327 -1.09 17.02 8.16
CA MET A 327 -2.22 17.95 8.37
C MET A 327 -2.43 18.35 9.84
N PHE A 328 -1.96 17.51 10.77
CA PHE A 328 -2.13 17.72 12.20
C PHE A 328 -0.81 17.92 12.95
N ASN A 329 0.28 18.16 12.23
CA ASN A 329 1.59 18.46 12.79
C ASN A 329 2.08 17.41 13.81
N THR A 330 1.96 16.13 13.47
CA THR A 330 2.53 15.01 14.24
C THR A 330 3.70 14.39 13.47
N PRO A 331 4.88 15.06 13.42
CA PRO A 331 5.97 14.71 12.51
C PRO A 331 6.59 13.33 12.78
N ILE A 332 6.66 12.89 14.04
CA ILE A 332 7.15 11.54 14.39
C ILE A 332 6.22 10.48 13.80
N THR A 333 4.89 10.65 13.90
CA THR A 333 3.93 9.71 13.30
C THR A 333 4.01 9.73 11.77
N ALA A 334 4.24 10.88 11.15
CA ALA A 334 4.49 10.98 9.70
C ALA A 334 5.77 10.23 9.30
N LEU A 335 6.84 10.37 10.07
CA LEU A 335 8.10 9.65 9.88
C LEU A 335 7.90 8.12 9.98
N LEU A 336 7.25 7.65 11.03
CA LEU A 336 6.99 6.21 11.20
C LEU A 336 6.07 5.67 10.10
N GLY A 337 5.04 6.44 9.72
CA GLY A 337 4.13 6.09 8.62
C GLY A 337 4.84 5.97 7.28
N ILE A 338 5.77 6.89 6.96
CA ILE A 338 6.51 6.85 5.70
C ILE A 338 7.53 5.71 5.67
N ILE A 339 8.15 5.39 6.82
CA ILE A 339 9.05 4.24 6.95
C ILE A 339 8.29 2.93 6.73
N LEU A 340 7.08 2.80 7.29
CA LEU A 340 6.21 1.65 7.04
C LEU A 340 5.81 1.56 5.56
N ALA A 341 5.35 2.66 4.96
CA ALA A 341 4.97 2.70 3.55
C ALA A 341 6.15 2.32 2.64
N GLY A 342 7.35 2.84 2.91
CA GLY A 342 8.57 2.48 2.19
C GLY A 342 8.95 1.01 2.38
N ALA A 343 8.89 0.49 3.60
CA ALA A 343 9.15 -0.93 3.86
C ALA A 343 8.20 -1.86 3.08
N LEU A 344 6.91 -1.51 2.99
CA LEU A 344 5.92 -2.27 2.22
C LEU A 344 6.12 -2.12 0.70
N LEU A 345 6.44 -0.92 0.22
CA LEU A 345 6.81 -0.69 -1.18
C LEU A 345 8.05 -1.48 -1.59
N GLY A 346 9.04 -1.60 -0.72
CA GLY A 346 10.23 -2.44 -0.94
C GLY A 346 9.94 -3.94 -0.90
N PHE A 347 8.96 -4.36 -0.08
CA PHE A 347 8.53 -5.76 0.03
C PHE A 347 7.70 -6.22 -1.19
N LEU A 348 6.84 -5.34 -1.71
CA LEU A 348 5.89 -5.61 -2.80
C LEU A 348 6.51 -6.28 -4.03
N PRO A 349 7.67 -5.88 -4.58
CA PRO A 349 8.29 -6.56 -5.72
C PRO A 349 8.59 -8.06 -5.50
N SER A 350 8.77 -8.48 -4.24
CA SER A 350 8.97 -9.89 -3.88
C SER A 350 7.66 -10.61 -3.55
N ASN A 351 6.62 -9.88 -3.16
CA ASN A 351 5.33 -10.41 -2.73
C ASN A 351 4.21 -10.30 -3.78
N PHE A 352 4.35 -9.44 -4.78
CA PHE A 352 3.35 -9.25 -5.83
C PHE A 352 3.29 -10.47 -6.77
N TYR A 353 2.11 -10.73 -7.34
CA TYR A 353 1.87 -11.90 -8.17
C TYR A 353 2.78 -11.96 -9.40
N PRO A 354 3.47 -13.11 -9.67
CA PRO A 354 3.57 -14.30 -8.82
C PRO A 354 4.59 -14.12 -7.68
N ALA A 355 4.16 -14.33 -6.43
CA ALA A 355 5.00 -14.09 -5.26
C ALA A 355 6.24 -15.00 -5.19
N ARG A 356 7.34 -14.44 -4.66
CA ARG A 356 8.56 -15.17 -4.29
C ARG A 356 8.67 -15.38 -2.78
N ILE A 357 7.95 -14.56 -2.01
CA ILE A 357 7.78 -14.63 -0.57
C ILE A 357 6.35 -14.20 -0.22
N TYR A 358 5.67 -15.00 0.58
CA TYR A 358 4.36 -14.65 1.11
C TYR A 358 4.49 -13.75 2.34
N LEU A 359 3.45 -12.95 2.57
CA LEU A 359 3.43 -12.03 3.71
C LEU A 359 3.36 -12.82 5.04
N GLY A 360 2.48 -13.82 5.14
CA GLY A 360 2.45 -14.77 6.26
C GLY A 360 2.28 -14.04 7.58
N GLY A 361 3.15 -14.32 8.56
CA GLY A 361 3.19 -13.60 9.83
C GLY A 361 3.30 -12.07 9.73
N GLY A 362 3.73 -11.56 8.57
CA GLY A 362 3.82 -10.13 8.29
C GLY A 362 2.47 -9.41 8.25
N ALA A 363 1.36 -10.11 8.04
CA ALA A 363 0.03 -9.50 8.05
C ALA A 363 -0.36 -9.06 9.47
N PHE A 364 -0.09 -9.89 10.48
CA PHE A 364 -0.27 -9.53 11.88
C PHE A 364 0.62 -8.35 12.31
N LEU A 365 1.90 -8.36 11.87
CA LEU A 365 2.82 -7.25 12.12
C LEU A 365 2.31 -5.96 11.49
N LEU A 366 1.84 -6.01 10.25
CA LEU A 366 1.26 -4.87 9.55
C LEU A 366 0.02 -4.34 10.29
N GLY A 367 -0.88 -5.23 10.72
CA GLY A 367 -2.06 -4.84 11.51
C GLY A 367 -1.69 -4.17 12.84
N TYR A 368 -0.69 -4.69 13.54
CA TYR A 368 -0.16 -4.08 14.77
C TYR A 368 0.42 -2.67 14.50
N LEU A 369 1.29 -2.53 13.49
CA LEU A 369 1.93 -1.25 13.17
C LEU A 369 0.88 -0.21 12.75
N LEU A 370 -0.07 -0.57 11.90
CA LEU A 370 -1.16 0.33 11.50
C LEU A 370 -2.04 0.73 12.70
N ALA A 371 -2.33 -0.22 13.61
CA ALA A 371 -3.09 0.07 14.81
C ALA A 371 -2.39 1.09 15.71
N VAL A 372 -1.12 0.87 16.04
CA VAL A 372 -0.38 1.76 16.94
C VAL A 372 -0.13 3.12 16.30
N LEU A 373 0.25 3.16 15.01
CA LEU A 373 0.47 4.43 14.31
C LEU A 373 -0.83 5.24 14.18
N SER A 374 -1.99 4.58 14.07
CA SER A 374 -3.27 5.28 14.12
C SER A 374 -3.54 5.94 15.47
N ILE A 375 -3.10 5.32 16.59
CA ILE A 375 -3.20 5.91 17.94
C ILE A 375 -2.24 7.09 18.09
N PHE A 376 -0.99 6.97 17.60
CA PHE A 376 -0.02 8.07 17.62
C PHE A 376 -0.46 9.29 16.81
N SER A 377 -1.36 9.13 15.83
CA SER A 377 -1.98 10.26 15.12
C SER A 377 -3.03 11.03 15.97
N GLY A 378 -3.31 10.53 17.18
CA GLY A 378 -4.28 11.01 18.18
C GLY A 378 -5.64 10.30 18.09
N ALA A 379 -6.70 10.91 18.65
CA ALA A 379 -8.10 10.49 18.56
C ALA A 379 -8.72 10.52 17.14
N LYS A 380 -7.87 10.38 16.12
CA LYS A 380 -8.18 10.37 14.70
C LYS A 380 -8.17 8.95 14.14
N THR A 381 -8.23 7.96 15.02
CA THR A 381 -8.60 6.56 14.77
C THR A 381 -9.76 6.43 13.79
N GLY A 382 -10.71 7.36 13.80
CA GLY A 382 -11.79 7.43 12.81
C GLY A 382 -11.31 7.53 11.34
N THR A 383 -10.23 8.25 11.03
CA THR A 383 -9.69 8.30 9.66
C THR A 383 -9.01 6.98 9.29
N ALA A 384 -8.26 6.38 10.21
CA ALA A 384 -7.65 5.07 10.00
C ALA A 384 -8.70 3.95 9.86
N MET A 385 -9.77 3.99 10.67
CA MET A 385 -10.97 3.16 10.53
C MET A 385 -11.60 3.32 9.15
N LEU A 386 -11.73 4.56 8.66
CA LEU A 386 -12.34 4.81 7.35
C LEU A 386 -11.48 4.26 6.21
N VAL A 387 -10.15 4.42 6.28
CA VAL A 387 -9.23 3.86 5.28
C VAL A 387 -9.30 2.32 5.27
N LEU A 388 -9.39 1.70 6.44
CA LEU A 388 -9.53 0.25 6.58
C LEU A 388 -11.00 -0.22 6.60
N ALA A 389 -11.97 0.65 6.31
CA ALA A 389 -13.39 0.36 6.52
C ALA A 389 -13.86 -0.82 5.66
N ILE A 390 -13.41 -0.91 4.41
CA ILE A 390 -13.78 -2.03 3.54
C ILE A 390 -13.29 -3.36 4.13
N PRO A 391 -11.99 -3.52 4.42
CA PRO A 391 -11.50 -4.71 5.11
C PRO A 391 -12.23 -5.04 6.41
N ILE A 392 -12.43 -4.03 7.26
CA ILE A 392 -13.08 -4.18 8.55
C ILE A 392 -14.52 -4.67 8.35
N ILE A 393 -15.26 -4.10 7.40
CA ILE A 393 -16.65 -4.49 7.12
C ILE A 393 -16.72 -5.90 6.52
N ASP A 394 -15.82 -6.27 5.59
CA ASP A 394 -15.79 -7.64 5.05
C ASP A 394 -15.47 -8.66 6.14
N ALA A 395 -14.50 -8.36 7.00
CA ALA A 395 -14.16 -9.13 8.19
C ALA A 395 -15.38 -9.35 9.12
N PHE A 396 -16.06 -8.26 9.52
CA PHE A 396 -17.24 -8.35 10.39
C PHE A 396 -18.40 -9.09 9.71
N HIS A 397 -18.60 -8.93 8.41
CA HIS A 397 -19.62 -9.67 7.67
C HIS A 397 -19.36 -11.19 7.69
N VAL A 398 -18.10 -11.59 7.52
CA VAL A 398 -17.68 -12.98 7.61
C VAL A 398 -17.86 -13.53 9.03
N ILE A 399 -17.44 -12.80 10.07
CA ILE A 399 -17.67 -13.19 11.48
C ILE A 399 -19.15 -13.38 11.76
N TYR A 400 -20.00 -12.42 11.39
CA TYR A 400 -21.43 -12.50 11.61
C TYR A 400 -22.05 -13.75 10.97
N ARG A 401 -21.63 -14.08 9.75
CA ARG A 401 -22.08 -15.29 9.05
C ARG A 401 -21.59 -16.57 9.73
N ARG A 402 -20.39 -16.58 10.31
CA ARG A 402 -19.83 -17.71 11.06
C ARG A 402 -20.61 -17.95 12.36
N LEU A 403 -20.84 -16.89 13.13
CA LEU A 403 -21.61 -16.95 14.38
C LEU A 403 -23.04 -17.46 14.13
N ARG A 404 -23.71 -17.00 13.06
CA ARG A 404 -25.02 -17.52 12.66
C ARG A 404 -25.02 -19.00 12.28
N LYS A 405 -23.87 -19.55 11.89
CA LYS A 405 -23.69 -20.98 11.55
C LYS A 405 -23.10 -21.80 12.70
N GLY A 406 -22.98 -21.22 13.91
CA GLY A 406 -22.38 -21.89 15.08
C GLY A 406 -20.88 -22.20 14.93
N ARG A 407 -20.18 -21.53 14.01
CA ARG A 407 -18.74 -21.73 13.77
C ARG A 407 -17.91 -20.66 14.49
N SER A 408 -16.69 -21.02 14.88
CA SER A 408 -15.74 -20.10 15.50
C SER A 408 -15.45 -18.89 14.59
N PRO A 409 -15.41 -17.66 15.13
CA PRO A 409 -14.95 -16.46 14.41
C PRO A 409 -13.53 -16.58 13.85
N PHE A 410 -12.69 -17.46 14.40
CA PHE A 410 -11.28 -17.60 14.03
C PHE A 410 -11.00 -18.75 13.04
N ALA A 411 -12.04 -19.43 12.56
CA ALA A 411 -11.89 -20.46 11.53
C ALA A 411 -11.70 -19.84 10.14
N GLY A 412 -10.74 -20.31 9.34
CA GLY A 412 -10.53 -19.83 7.96
C GLY A 412 -11.75 -20.03 7.06
N ASP A 413 -12.05 -19.06 6.18
CA ASP A 413 -13.19 -19.11 5.25
C ASP A 413 -12.78 -18.58 3.87
N LYS A 414 -13.37 -19.13 2.81
CA LYS A 414 -13.09 -18.77 1.41
C LYS A 414 -14.11 -17.78 0.83
N THR A 415 -14.92 -17.14 1.68
CA THR A 415 -16.03 -16.28 1.21
C THR A 415 -15.68 -14.80 1.09
N HIS A 416 -14.41 -14.45 1.28
CA HIS A 416 -13.94 -13.08 1.11
C HIS A 416 -14.17 -12.57 -0.32
N LEU A 417 -14.24 -11.24 -0.46
CA LEU A 417 -14.54 -10.57 -1.72
C LEU A 417 -13.65 -11.06 -2.88
N HIS A 418 -12.34 -11.14 -2.64
CA HIS A 418 -11.36 -11.53 -3.65
C HIS A 418 -11.58 -12.95 -4.18
N HIS A 419 -12.00 -13.90 -3.35
CA HIS A 419 -12.32 -15.26 -3.81
C HIS A 419 -13.55 -15.28 -4.71
N ARG A 420 -14.59 -14.52 -4.38
CA ARG A 420 -15.80 -14.38 -5.23
C ARG A 420 -15.47 -13.74 -6.57
N LEU A 421 -14.57 -12.76 -6.60
CA LEU A 421 -14.11 -12.13 -7.84
C LEU A 421 -13.26 -13.10 -8.70
N MET A 422 -12.47 -13.97 -8.08
CA MET A 422 -11.73 -15.03 -8.78
C MET A 422 -12.66 -16.08 -9.39
N GLU A 423 -13.67 -16.55 -8.64
CA GLU A 423 -14.67 -17.52 -9.12
C GLU A 423 -15.42 -17.02 -10.37
N VAL A 424 -15.59 -15.71 -10.46
CA VAL A 424 -16.28 -15.03 -11.55
C VAL A 424 -15.35 -14.70 -12.74
N GLY A 425 -14.06 -15.04 -12.64
CA GLY A 425 -13.11 -15.05 -13.76
C GLY A 425 -12.19 -13.84 -13.87
N LEU A 426 -12.12 -12.97 -12.85
CA LEU A 426 -11.07 -11.94 -12.80
C LEU A 426 -9.70 -12.60 -12.50
N LYS A 427 -8.64 -12.10 -13.15
CA LYS A 427 -7.27 -12.55 -12.89
C LYS A 427 -6.76 -11.98 -11.56
N HIS A 428 -5.88 -12.72 -10.89
CA HIS A 428 -5.28 -12.33 -9.60
C HIS A 428 -4.79 -10.86 -9.56
N PRO A 429 -3.95 -10.36 -10.50
CA PRO A 429 -3.48 -8.98 -10.42
C PRO A 429 -4.59 -7.93 -10.61
N GLN A 430 -5.67 -8.29 -11.34
CA GLN A 430 -6.79 -7.38 -11.56
C GLN A 430 -7.58 -7.15 -10.27
N ILE A 431 -7.74 -8.20 -9.46
CA ILE A 431 -8.44 -8.13 -8.17
C ILE A 431 -7.62 -7.30 -7.18
N VAL A 432 -6.32 -7.58 -7.09
CA VAL A 432 -5.41 -6.85 -6.20
C VAL A 432 -5.40 -5.35 -6.52
N LEU A 433 -5.21 -4.98 -7.79
CA LEU A 433 -5.21 -3.58 -8.21
C LEU A 433 -6.57 -2.89 -8.03
N LEU A 434 -7.67 -3.62 -8.25
CA LEU A 434 -9.02 -3.10 -8.00
C LEU A 434 -9.21 -2.77 -6.52
N GLU A 435 -8.85 -3.69 -5.61
CA GLU A 435 -9.01 -3.48 -4.18
C GLU A 435 -8.09 -2.37 -3.66
N TRP A 436 -6.85 -2.27 -4.15
CA TRP A 436 -5.97 -1.12 -3.86
C TRP A 436 -6.60 0.20 -4.31
N GLY A 437 -7.17 0.22 -5.53
CA GLY A 437 -7.82 1.41 -6.08
C GLY A 437 -9.03 1.86 -5.27
N ILE A 438 -9.85 0.91 -4.79
CA ILE A 438 -11.00 1.23 -3.95
C ILE A 438 -10.56 1.77 -2.59
N VAL A 439 -9.58 1.14 -1.94
CA VAL A 439 -9.04 1.63 -0.65
C VAL A 439 -8.42 3.02 -0.81
N ALA A 440 -7.68 3.27 -1.89
CA ALA A 440 -7.14 4.59 -2.20
C ALA A 440 -8.24 5.65 -2.42
N ALA A 441 -9.31 5.29 -3.15
CA ALA A 441 -10.45 6.16 -3.38
C ALA A 441 -11.23 6.50 -2.09
N ILE A 442 -11.22 5.62 -1.09
CA ILE A 442 -11.75 5.90 0.25
C ILE A 442 -10.78 6.75 1.08
N ALA A 443 -9.49 6.48 0.98
CA ALA A 443 -8.48 7.19 1.76
C ALA A 443 -8.47 8.68 1.47
N VAL A 444 -8.61 9.10 0.20
CA VAL A 444 -8.62 10.51 -0.19
C VAL A 444 -9.67 11.34 0.57
N PRO A 445 -10.99 11.05 0.48
CA PRO A 445 -11.99 11.81 1.23
C PRO A 445 -11.85 11.61 2.74
N ALA A 446 -11.40 10.44 3.21
CA ALA A 446 -11.16 10.20 4.64
C ALA A 446 -10.10 11.15 5.22
N VAL A 447 -9.08 11.50 4.42
CA VAL A 447 -8.01 12.43 4.80
C VAL A 447 -8.44 13.88 4.60
N VAL A 448 -8.97 14.22 3.42
CA VAL A 448 -9.19 15.61 2.98
C VAL A 448 -10.42 16.26 3.62
N LEU A 449 -11.51 15.52 3.78
CA LEU A 449 -12.78 16.08 4.24
C LEU A 449 -12.86 16.17 5.76
N LYS A 450 -13.77 16.99 6.28
CA LYS A 450 -13.96 17.21 7.72
C LYS A 450 -15.43 17.10 8.10
N GLY A 451 -15.72 16.64 9.32
CA GLY A 451 -17.10 16.53 9.82
C GLY A 451 -17.94 15.55 9.01
N PHE A 452 -19.24 15.84 8.85
CA PHE A 452 -20.21 14.95 8.21
C PHE A 452 -19.89 14.63 6.74
N SER A 453 -19.33 15.58 5.98
CA SER A 453 -18.99 15.37 4.56
C SER A 453 -17.95 14.26 4.37
N LYS A 454 -17.05 14.05 5.34
CA LYS A 454 -16.12 12.91 5.36
C LYS A 454 -16.86 11.58 5.35
N PHE A 455 -17.78 11.39 6.31
CA PHE A 455 -18.54 10.15 6.46
C PHE A 455 -19.44 9.90 5.25
N ALA A 456 -20.11 10.95 4.75
CA ALA A 456 -20.96 10.86 3.57
C ALA A 456 -20.19 10.46 2.31
N ALA A 457 -19.00 11.05 2.07
CA ALA A 457 -18.17 10.72 0.92
C ALA A 457 -17.63 9.29 1.00
N VAL A 458 -17.15 8.86 2.17
CA VAL A 458 -16.70 7.47 2.37
C VAL A 458 -17.85 6.49 2.16
N ALA A 459 -19.04 6.78 2.70
CA ALA A 459 -20.22 5.94 2.50
C ALA A 459 -20.62 5.85 1.03
N LEU A 460 -20.53 6.95 0.27
CA LEU A 460 -20.85 6.97 -1.16
C LEU A 460 -19.86 6.11 -1.97
N VAL A 461 -18.56 6.24 -1.71
CA VAL A 461 -17.53 5.40 -2.34
C VAL A 461 -17.75 3.93 -1.98
N PHE A 462 -18.08 3.64 -0.73
CA PHE A 462 -18.36 2.29 -0.25
C PHE A 462 -19.58 1.69 -0.96
N VAL A 463 -20.70 2.41 -1.03
CA VAL A 463 -21.91 1.97 -1.76
C VAL A 463 -21.59 1.77 -3.24
N GLY A 464 -20.82 2.68 -3.86
CA GLY A 464 -20.34 2.53 -5.23
C GLY A 464 -19.54 1.24 -5.43
N ALA A 465 -18.60 0.93 -4.54
CA ALA A 465 -17.82 -0.30 -4.57
C ALA A 465 -18.70 -1.56 -4.46
N LEU A 466 -19.70 -1.55 -3.56
CA LEU A 466 -20.66 -2.65 -3.43
C LEU A 466 -21.51 -2.85 -4.70
N LEU A 467 -21.94 -1.75 -5.33
CA LEU A 467 -22.70 -1.81 -6.59
C LEU A 467 -21.84 -2.35 -7.74
N VAL A 468 -20.61 -1.85 -7.89
CA VAL A 468 -19.66 -2.35 -8.90
C VAL A 468 -19.42 -3.84 -8.69
N ASN A 469 -19.18 -4.27 -7.44
CA ASN A 469 -19.01 -5.67 -7.12
C ASN A 469 -20.24 -6.50 -7.51
N LYS A 470 -21.46 -6.06 -7.15
CA LYS A 470 -22.70 -6.75 -7.55
C LYS A 470 -22.86 -6.86 -9.07
N VAL A 471 -22.53 -5.80 -9.82
CA VAL A 471 -22.57 -5.80 -11.29
C VAL A 471 -21.53 -6.75 -11.89
N LEU A 472 -20.32 -6.77 -11.34
CA LEU A 472 -19.27 -7.69 -11.79
C LEU A 472 -19.68 -9.14 -11.54
N LEU A 473 -20.14 -9.48 -10.34
CA LEU A 473 -20.59 -10.83 -9.99
C LEU A 473 -21.74 -11.31 -10.89
N THR A 474 -22.71 -10.45 -11.20
CA THR A 474 -23.84 -10.80 -12.07
C THR A 474 -23.45 -10.93 -13.55
N ARG A 475 -22.73 -9.95 -14.11
CA ARG A 475 -22.38 -9.96 -15.55
C ARG A 475 -21.38 -11.05 -15.88
N LEU A 476 -20.33 -11.20 -15.08
CA LEU A 476 -19.29 -12.18 -15.36
C LEU A 476 -19.71 -13.59 -14.89
N GLY A 477 -20.49 -13.72 -13.82
CA GLY A 477 -21.11 -14.98 -13.43
C GLY A 477 -22.02 -15.54 -14.52
N SER A 478 -22.85 -14.68 -15.14
CA SER A 478 -23.69 -15.08 -16.28
C SER A 478 -22.88 -15.53 -17.51
N LYS A 479 -21.69 -14.95 -17.74
CA LYS A 479 -20.80 -15.35 -18.83
C LYS A 479 -20.06 -16.65 -18.53
N ALA A 480 -19.67 -16.88 -17.28
CA ALA A 480 -19.05 -18.12 -16.84
C ALA A 480 -20.04 -19.29 -16.95
N GLN A 481 -21.30 -19.07 -16.56
CA GLN A 481 -22.37 -20.06 -16.67
C GLN A 481 -22.68 -20.39 -18.15
N LYS A 482 -22.82 -19.38 -19.01
CA LYS A 482 -22.97 -19.58 -20.47
C LYS A 482 -21.78 -20.29 -21.13
N ARG A 483 -20.57 -20.18 -20.57
CA ARG A 483 -19.38 -20.89 -21.07
C ARG A 483 -19.28 -22.32 -20.55
N ALA A 484 -19.96 -22.66 -19.46
CA ALA A 484 -20.03 -24.02 -18.95
C ALA A 484 -21.17 -24.83 -19.63
N GLU A 485 -22.15 -24.14 -20.20
CA GLU A 485 -23.25 -24.71 -20.98
C GLU A 485 -22.91 -24.94 -22.47
N LEU A 486 -21.80 -24.38 -22.96
CA LEU A 486 -21.22 -24.57 -24.29
C LEU A 486 -20.05 -25.55 -24.22
#